data_AF-A0A951GVK4-F1
#
_entry.id   AF-A0A951GVK4-F1
#
_cell.length_a   1.000
_cell.length_b   1.000
_cell.length_c   1.000
_cell.angle_alpha   90.00
_cell.angle_beta   90.00
_cell.angle_gamma   90.00
#
_symmetry.space_group_name_H-M   'P 1'
#
loop_
_entity.id
_entity.type
_entity.pdbx_description
1 polymer ?
#
loop_
_entity_poly.entity_id
_entity_poly.type
_entity_poly.pdbx_seq_one_letter_code
_entity_poly.pdbx_strand_id
1 'polypeptide(L)'
;MAPRRLRSSPELLVLVMFSVWTLVPLFTLLGHRGVFNGGYGLDLADLMQYMAFIRDSGEHLLISNRFDVAPSQHLLLDPGFALSGLLWRLGASIQLSLLIWVPISMAAVFAGFSLYARRLLATDPKAVVAALLIALFFLTPATPLADWLHGGPVLRFGTEVVGLEAFAGAYAWGTVPALAIALVPVFLLLIERALEPARRAPGRSARWYAGWAGVCGLLSAWLHPWQGLTLLVIVVGLAVWERFDRRCLALVV
;
A
#
# COMPACT_ATOMS: atom_id res chain seq x y z
N MET A 1 3.74 38.14 22.21
CA MET A 1 3.72 36.78 21.63
C MET A 1 3.88 36.90 20.12
N ALA A 2 5.06 36.58 19.59
CA ALA A 2 5.26 36.57 18.14
C ALA A 2 4.54 35.35 17.53
N PRO A 3 3.88 35.47 16.37
CA PRO A 3 3.23 34.35 15.71
C PRO A 3 4.29 33.31 15.32
N ARG A 4 4.15 32.08 15.85
CA ARG A 4 4.86 30.90 15.36
C ARG A 4 4.51 30.75 13.88
N ARG A 5 5.40 31.20 12.98
CA ARG A 5 5.30 30.85 11.56
C ARG A 5 5.29 29.33 11.52
N LEU A 6 4.17 28.75 11.08
CA LEU A 6 4.10 27.36 10.66
C LEU A 6 5.11 27.23 9.52
N ARG A 7 6.36 26.84 9.83
CA ARG A 7 7.30 26.40 8.81
C ARG A 7 6.62 25.20 8.17
N SER A 8 6.20 25.34 6.93
CA SER A 8 5.72 24.22 6.14
C SER A 8 6.80 23.15 6.20
N SER A 9 6.45 21.98 6.75
CA SER A 9 7.35 20.83 6.71
C SER A 9 7.65 20.56 5.23
N PRO A 10 8.90 20.36 4.81
CA PRO A 10 9.20 20.12 3.41
C PRO A 10 8.56 18.82 2.89
N GLU A 11 8.12 17.93 3.78
CA GLU A 11 7.29 16.78 3.45
C GLU A 11 5.87 17.16 3.00
N LEU A 12 5.36 18.32 3.42
CA LEU A 12 4.08 18.85 2.94
C LEU A 12 4.10 19.06 1.43
N LEU A 13 5.24 19.48 0.87
CA LEU A 13 5.38 19.60 -0.58
C LEU A 13 5.22 18.24 -1.25
N VAL A 14 5.85 17.20 -0.72
CA VAL A 14 5.74 15.83 -1.25
C VAL A 14 4.31 15.31 -1.11
N LEU A 15 3.65 15.57 0.02
CA LEU A 15 2.24 15.22 0.21
C LEU A 15 1.35 15.92 -0.81
N VAL A 16 1.56 17.22 -1.06
CA VAL A 16 0.81 17.97 -2.07
C VAL A 16 1.04 17.35 -3.45
N MET A 17 2.29 17.09 -3.84
CA MET A 17 2.61 16.45 -5.12
C MET A 17 1.94 15.07 -5.25
N PHE A 18 1.99 14.27 -4.18
CA PHE A 18 1.38 12.95 -4.13
C PHE A 18 -0.15 13.02 -4.18
N SER A 19 -0.74 14.04 -3.55
CA SER A 19 -2.18 14.28 -3.61
C SER A 19 -2.60 14.69 -5.02
N VAL A 20 -1.85 15.59 -5.66
CA VAL A 20 -2.10 15.99 -7.06
C VAL A 20 -2.00 14.78 -7.98
N TRP A 21 -0.96 13.95 -7.82
CA TRP A 21 -0.78 12.69 -8.57
C TRP A 21 -1.96 11.74 -8.38
N THR A 22 -2.35 11.50 -7.12
CA THR A 22 -3.48 10.62 -6.78
C THR A 22 -4.78 11.13 -7.41
N LEU A 23 -4.95 12.45 -7.53
CA LEU A 23 -6.14 13.07 -8.10
C LEU A 23 -6.11 13.25 -9.63
N VAL A 24 -5.04 12.85 -10.32
CA VAL A 24 -4.94 12.94 -11.80
C VAL A 24 -6.17 12.31 -12.49
N PRO A 25 -6.62 11.09 -12.14
CA PRO A 25 -7.80 10.51 -12.77
C PRO A 25 -9.06 11.36 -12.53
N LEU A 26 -9.22 11.96 -11.35
CA LEU A 26 -10.35 12.86 -11.07
C LEU A 26 -10.37 14.05 -12.03
N PHE A 27 -9.23 14.70 -12.27
CA PHE A 27 -9.15 15.84 -13.19
C PHE A 27 -9.51 15.44 -14.62
N THR A 28 -9.09 14.25 -15.06
CA THR A 28 -9.47 13.73 -16.39
C THR A 28 -10.97 13.44 -16.50
N LEU A 29 -11.59 12.94 -15.42
CA LEU A 29 -13.02 12.65 -15.35
C LEU A 29 -13.87 13.93 -15.37
N LEU A 30 -13.45 14.98 -14.66
CA LEU A 30 -14.14 16.27 -14.64
C LEU A 30 -14.21 16.95 -16.02
N GLY A 31 -13.27 16.65 -16.91
CA GLY A 31 -13.25 17.17 -18.28
C GLY A 31 -14.07 16.33 -19.28
N HIS A 32 -14.58 15.16 -18.89
CA HIS A 32 -15.22 14.21 -19.79
C HIS A 32 -16.75 14.30 -19.75
N ARG A 33 -17.41 14.07 -20.89
CA ARG A 33 -18.89 14.07 -21.02
C ARG A 33 -19.52 12.67 -21.01
N GLY A 34 -18.74 11.66 -20.62
CA GLY A 34 -19.17 10.25 -20.59
C GLY A 34 -19.82 9.85 -19.27
N VAL A 35 -20.34 8.62 -19.23
CA VAL A 35 -20.81 8.00 -17.99
C VAL A 35 -19.61 7.44 -17.24
N PHE A 36 -19.46 7.83 -15.98
CA PHE A 36 -18.40 7.30 -15.12
C PHE A 36 -18.68 5.85 -14.75
N ASN A 37 -17.84 4.93 -15.22
CA ASN A 37 -17.99 3.50 -14.97
C ASN A 37 -17.34 3.03 -13.65
N GLY A 38 -16.57 3.89 -12.96
CA GLY A 38 -15.81 3.53 -11.76
C GLY A 38 -14.29 3.47 -11.95
N GLY A 39 -13.81 3.49 -13.20
CA GLY A 39 -12.38 3.42 -13.51
C GLY A 39 -11.61 4.64 -13.00
N TYR A 40 -10.65 4.41 -12.10
CA TYR A 40 -9.86 5.43 -11.42
C TYR A 40 -8.43 4.92 -11.18
N GLY A 41 -7.52 5.13 -12.15
CA GLY A 41 -6.12 4.68 -12.05
C GLY A 41 -5.61 4.07 -13.34
N LEU A 42 -4.42 3.45 -13.27
CA LEU A 42 -3.77 2.81 -14.44
C LEU A 42 -4.28 1.39 -14.70
N ASP A 43 -4.59 0.61 -13.68
CA ASP A 43 -5.02 -0.79 -13.84
C ASP A 43 -6.55 -0.92 -13.85
N LEU A 44 -7.14 -0.65 -15.01
CA LEU A 44 -8.58 -0.66 -15.16
C LEU A 44 -9.17 -2.08 -14.98
N ALA A 45 -8.45 -3.11 -15.40
CA ALA A 45 -8.92 -4.50 -15.32
C ALA A 45 -9.12 -4.91 -13.86
N ASP A 46 -8.13 -4.61 -13.02
CA ASP A 46 -8.18 -4.82 -11.57
C ASP A 46 -9.35 -4.05 -10.93
N LEU A 47 -9.54 -2.78 -11.28
CA LEU A 47 -10.63 -1.98 -10.71
C LEU A 47 -12.02 -2.54 -11.05
N MET A 48 -12.19 -3.09 -12.26
CA MET A 48 -13.44 -3.76 -12.62
C MET A 48 -13.63 -5.05 -11.82
N GLN A 49 -12.57 -5.80 -11.61
CA GLN A 49 -12.58 -7.00 -10.77
C GLN A 49 -12.89 -6.68 -9.30
N TYR A 50 -12.30 -5.61 -8.74
CA TYR A 50 -12.58 -5.17 -7.39
C TYR A 50 -14.03 -4.74 -7.21
N MET A 51 -14.64 -4.08 -8.20
CA MET A 51 -16.08 -3.82 -8.14
C MET A 51 -16.90 -5.11 -8.13
N ALA A 52 -16.54 -6.11 -8.94
CA ALA A 52 -17.21 -7.41 -8.88
C ALA A 52 -17.08 -8.07 -7.49
N PHE A 53 -15.90 -7.98 -6.86
CA PHE A 53 -15.66 -8.47 -5.51
C PHE A 53 -16.45 -7.73 -4.44
N ILE A 54 -16.59 -6.41 -4.54
CA ILE A 54 -17.43 -5.60 -3.64
C ILE A 54 -18.89 -6.07 -3.70
N ARG A 55 -19.42 -6.30 -4.90
CA ARG A 55 -20.79 -6.81 -5.07
C ARG A 55 -20.96 -8.18 -4.45
N ASP A 56 -20.05 -9.10 -4.78
CA ASP A 56 -20.12 -10.48 -4.32
C ASP A 56 -19.97 -10.57 -2.78
N SER A 57 -19.06 -9.80 -2.20
CA SER A 57 -18.91 -9.67 -0.76
C SER A 57 -20.13 -9.01 -0.10
N GLY A 58 -20.79 -8.06 -0.75
CA GLY A 58 -22.07 -7.53 -0.25
C GLY A 58 -23.19 -8.57 -0.25
N GLU A 59 -23.22 -9.47 -1.24
CA GLU A 59 -24.24 -10.52 -1.32
C GLU A 59 -23.95 -11.69 -0.37
N HIS A 60 -22.68 -12.07 -0.22
CA HIS A 60 -22.27 -13.34 0.38
C HIS A 60 -21.23 -13.22 1.50
N LEU A 61 -20.74 -12.02 1.82
CA LEU A 61 -19.57 -11.72 2.65
C LEU A 61 -18.25 -12.24 2.07
N LEU A 62 -18.23 -13.50 1.65
CA LEU A 62 -17.16 -14.16 0.95
C LEU A 62 -17.23 -13.86 -0.56
N ILE A 63 -16.08 -13.98 -1.22
CA ILE A 63 -15.87 -13.65 -2.63
C ILE A 63 -15.53 -14.93 -3.40
N SER A 64 -16.14 -15.06 -4.58
CA SER A 64 -15.89 -16.04 -5.62
C SER A 64 -15.19 -15.38 -6.82
N ASN A 65 -14.49 -16.16 -7.63
CA ASN A 65 -13.98 -15.71 -8.91
C ASN A 65 -15.08 -15.80 -9.98
N ARG A 66 -15.70 -14.67 -10.30
CA ARG A 66 -16.75 -14.57 -11.33
C ARG A 66 -16.22 -14.51 -12.77
N PHE A 67 -14.90 -14.52 -12.96
CA PHE A 67 -14.25 -14.45 -14.27
C PHE A 67 -13.78 -15.82 -14.78
N ASP A 68 -13.93 -16.88 -13.96
CA ASP A 68 -13.66 -18.25 -14.40
C ASP A 68 -14.81 -18.81 -15.24
N VAL A 69 -14.46 -19.75 -16.13
CA VAL A 69 -15.43 -20.43 -17.00
C VAL A 69 -16.37 -21.34 -16.19
N ALA A 70 -15.83 -21.97 -15.13
CA ALA A 70 -16.62 -22.78 -14.21
C ALA A 70 -16.99 -21.95 -12.96
N PRO A 71 -18.20 -22.10 -12.40
CA PRO A 71 -18.55 -21.46 -11.14
C PRO A 71 -17.55 -21.82 -10.04
N SER A 72 -17.04 -20.81 -9.35
CA SER A 72 -16.13 -20.98 -8.21
C SER A 72 -16.88 -20.78 -6.89
N GLN A 73 -16.38 -21.41 -5.84
CA GLN A 73 -16.94 -21.27 -4.50
C GLN A 73 -16.56 -19.91 -3.89
N HIS A 74 -17.43 -19.37 -3.05
CA HIS A 74 -17.15 -18.18 -2.24
C HIS A 74 -16.20 -18.53 -1.09
N LEU A 75 -14.90 -18.36 -1.31
CA LEU A 75 -13.84 -18.81 -0.37
C LEU A 75 -12.98 -17.67 0.16
N LEU A 76 -12.95 -16.52 -0.52
CA LEU A 76 -12.09 -15.41 -0.14
C LEU A 76 -12.86 -14.43 0.75
N LEU A 77 -12.45 -14.29 2.01
CA LEU A 77 -12.82 -13.15 2.82
C LEU A 77 -11.77 -12.07 2.64
N ASP A 78 -12.15 -10.86 2.23
CA ASP A 78 -11.29 -9.69 2.23
C ASP A 78 -11.96 -8.59 3.08
N PRO A 79 -11.30 -8.07 4.13
CA PRO A 79 -11.94 -7.13 5.04
C PRO A 79 -12.26 -5.79 4.40
N GLY A 80 -11.46 -5.33 3.42
CA GLY A 80 -11.74 -4.07 2.74
C GLY A 80 -12.93 -4.21 1.78
N PHE A 81 -13.01 -5.31 1.03
CA PHE A 81 -14.16 -5.59 0.18
C PHE A 81 -15.42 -5.92 0.99
N ALA A 82 -15.31 -6.52 2.18
CA ALA A 82 -16.44 -6.71 3.09
C ALA A 82 -17.01 -5.37 3.58
N LEU A 83 -16.15 -4.42 3.95
CA LEU A 83 -16.57 -3.07 4.34
C LEU A 83 -17.20 -2.32 3.16
N SER A 84 -16.59 -2.38 1.98
CA SER A 84 -17.16 -1.80 0.76
C SER A 84 -18.48 -2.45 0.36
N GLY A 85 -18.59 -3.78 0.49
CA GLY A 85 -19.81 -4.54 0.22
C GLY A 85 -20.93 -4.13 1.17
N LEU A 86 -20.62 -3.93 2.45
CA LEU A 86 -21.57 -3.37 3.42
C LEU A 86 -22.03 -1.96 3.03
N LEU A 87 -21.10 -1.06 2.64
CA LEU A 87 -21.47 0.28 2.17
C LEU A 87 -22.41 0.22 0.94
N TRP A 88 -22.10 -0.65 -0.01
CA TRP A 88 -22.95 -0.87 -1.18
C TRP A 88 -24.34 -1.40 -0.79
N ARG A 89 -24.43 -2.37 0.13
CA ARG A 89 -25.71 -2.85 0.67
C ARG A 89 -26.52 -1.76 1.38
N LEU A 90 -25.83 -0.80 2.01
CA LEU A 90 -26.45 0.36 2.66
C LEU A 90 -26.91 1.43 1.65
N GLY A 91 -26.74 1.19 0.34
CA GLY A 91 -27.26 2.03 -0.73
C GLY A 91 -26.22 2.92 -1.42
N ALA A 92 -24.94 2.82 -1.03
CA ALA A 92 -23.88 3.49 -1.79
C ALA A 92 -23.74 2.86 -3.19
N SER A 93 -23.30 3.64 -4.18
CA SER A 93 -22.92 3.05 -5.47
C SER A 93 -21.68 2.18 -5.30
N ILE A 94 -21.53 1.20 -6.19
CA ILE A 94 -20.36 0.31 -6.20
C ILE A 94 -19.05 1.09 -6.45
N GLN A 95 -19.13 2.12 -7.29
CA GLN A 95 -18.02 3.03 -7.57
C GLN A 95 -17.63 3.83 -6.32
N LEU A 96 -18.60 4.39 -5.60
CA LEU A 96 -18.33 5.14 -4.36
C LEU A 96 -17.74 4.23 -3.28
N SER A 97 -18.25 3.00 -3.19
CA SER A 97 -17.77 1.98 -2.24
C SER A 97 -16.32 1.57 -2.50
N LEU A 98 -15.83 1.70 -3.74
CA LEU A 98 -14.42 1.57 -4.09
C LEU A 98 -13.64 2.87 -3.82
N LEU A 99 -14.14 4.00 -4.32
CA LEU A 99 -13.43 5.29 -4.30
C LEU A 99 -13.20 5.87 -2.90
N ILE A 100 -13.98 5.47 -1.89
CA ILE A 100 -13.73 5.86 -0.50
C ILE A 100 -12.32 5.47 -0.03
N TRP A 101 -11.74 4.43 -0.62
CA TRP A 101 -10.38 4.00 -0.32
C TRP A 101 -9.31 4.93 -0.89
N VAL A 102 -9.60 5.81 -1.86
CA VAL A 102 -8.61 6.74 -2.43
C VAL A 102 -7.99 7.64 -1.35
N PRO A 103 -8.76 8.44 -0.59
CA PRO A 103 -8.18 9.29 0.46
C PRO A 103 -7.54 8.48 1.59
N ILE A 104 -8.07 7.30 1.92
CA ILE A 104 -7.55 6.43 2.97
C ILE A 104 -6.17 5.89 2.56
N SER A 105 -6.07 5.35 1.34
CA SER A 105 -4.84 4.78 0.78
C SER A 105 -3.77 5.84 0.62
N MET A 106 -4.13 7.01 0.08
CA MET A 106 -3.23 8.15 -0.02
C MET A 106 -2.64 8.54 1.34
N ALA A 107 -3.49 8.69 2.36
CA ALA A 107 -3.04 9.05 3.71
C ALA A 107 -2.18 7.94 4.34
N ALA A 108 -2.58 6.68 4.22
CA ALA A 108 -1.88 5.53 4.79
C ALA A 108 -0.49 5.35 4.17
N VAL A 109 -0.42 5.33 2.83
CA VAL A 109 0.85 5.18 2.08
C VAL A 109 1.78 6.32 2.45
N PHE A 110 1.33 7.57 2.36
CA PHE A 110 2.18 8.71 2.70
C PHE A 110 2.67 8.66 4.16
N ALA A 111 1.78 8.36 5.11
CA ALA A 111 2.13 8.29 6.52
C ALA A 111 3.13 7.17 6.81
N GLY A 112 2.92 5.97 6.27
CA GLY A 112 3.82 4.83 6.44
C GLY A 112 5.24 5.15 5.96
N PHE A 113 5.37 5.64 4.73
CA PHE A 113 6.67 6.01 4.16
C PHE A 113 7.29 7.23 4.87
N SER A 114 6.52 8.25 5.24
CA SER A 114 7.00 9.42 5.99
C SER A 114 7.59 9.01 7.34
N LEU A 115 6.89 8.15 8.10
CA LEU A 115 7.39 7.64 9.38
C LEU A 115 8.70 6.88 9.20
N TYR A 116 8.82 6.07 8.16
CA TYR A 116 10.01 5.29 7.86
C TYR A 116 11.19 6.17 7.42
N ALA A 117 10.96 7.09 6.48
CA ALA A 117 11.98 8.01 5.99
C ALA A 117 12.50 8.92 7.12
N ARG A 118 11.59 9.49 7.93
CA ARG A 118 11.97 10.26 9.12
C ARG A 118 12.79 9.42 10.08
N ARG A 119 12.39 8.17 10.32
CA ARG A 119 13.14 7.30 11.23
C ARG A 119 14.57 7.12 10.76
N LEU A 120 14.80 6.90 9.47
CA LEU A 120 16.14 6.63 8.93
C LEU A 120 16.99 7.89 8.73
N LEU A 121 16.37 9.01 8.38
CA LEU A 121 17.07 10.19 7.83
C LEU A 121 16.76 11.50 8.58
N ALA A 122 16.14 11.44 9.77
CA ALA A 122 15.68 12.62 10.55
C ALA A 122 16.72 13.73 10.74
N THR A 123 18.01 13.42 10.68
CA THR A 123 19.09 14.41 10.81
C THR A 123 19.16 15.37 9.62
N ASP A 124 18.66 14.98 8.45
CA ASP A 124 18.62 15.81 7.24
C ASP A 124 17.22 15.83 6.60
N PRO A 125 16.46 16.94 6.76
CA PRO A 125 15.15 17.10 6.13
C PRO A 125 15.17 16.95 4.60
N LYS A 126 16.28 17.30 3.92
CA LYS A 126 16.40 17.14 2.47
C LYS A 126 16.50 15.66 2.10
N ALA A 127 17.24 14.87 2.87
CA ALA A 127 17.33 13.43 2.69
C ALA A 127 15.97 12.75 2.89
N VAL A 128 15.19 13.16 3.89
CA VAL A 128 13.81 12.67 4.09
C VAL A 128 12.94 12.95 2.86
N VAL A 129 12.97 14.18 2.34
CA VAL A 129 12.21 14.56 1.14
C VAL A 129 12.66 13.73 -0.08
N ALA A 130 13.96 13.60 -0.30
CA ALA A 130 14.50 12.82 -1.40
C ALA A 130 14.07 11.34 -1.30
N ALA A 131 14.15 10.75 -0.11
CA ALA A 131 13.71 9.39 0.12
C ALA A 131 12.20 9.21 -0.12
N LEU A 132 11.37 10.19 0.25
CA LEU A 132 9.93 10.14 -0.04
C LEU A 132 9.62 10.30 -1.53
N LEU A 133 10.34 11.18 -2.22
CA LEU A 133 10.21 11.34 -3.67
C LEU A 133 10.57 10.05 -4.39
N ILE A 134 11.68 9.40 -4.00
CA ILE A 134 12.07 8.11 -4.56
C ILE A 134 11.02 7.05 -4.20
N ALA A 135 10.66 6.90 -2.93
CA ALA A 135 9.73 5.85 -2.51
C ALA A 135 8.36 5.96 -3.20
N LEU A 136 7.83 7.17 -3.38
CA LEU A 136 6.50 7.37 -3.93
C LEU A 136 6.48 7.52 -5.46
N PHE A 137 7.56 7.96 -6.09
CA PHE A 137 7.59 8.28 -7.53
C PHE A 137 8.69 7.57 -8.32
N PHE A 138 9.36 6.58 -7.74
CA PHE A 138 10.33 5.80 -8.48
C PHE A 138 9.65 5.00 -9.59
N LEU A 139 10.14 5.23 -10.80
CA LEU A 139 9.87 4.44 -11.99
C LEU A 139 11.20 3.91 -12.48
N THR A 140 11.29 2.61 -12.72
CA THR A 140 12.55 1.99 -13.14
C THR A 140 12.94 2.46 -14.55
N PRO A 141 14.20 2.88 -14.77
CA PRO A 141 14.67 3.20 -16.12
C PRO A 141 14.76 1.95 -17.00
N ALA A 142 14.69 0.75 -16.42
CA ALA A 142 14.73 -0.50 -17.17
C ALA A 142 13.55 -0.65 -18.15
N THR A 143 12.38 -0.08 -17.86
CA THR A 143 11.21 -0.14 -18.74
C THR A 143 11.46 0.59 -20.07
N PRO A 144 11.76 1.90 -20.10
CA PRO A 144 12.05 2.58 -21.37
C PRO A 144 13.31 2.05 -22.05
N LEU A 145 14.32 1.61 -21.29
CA LEU A 145 15.52 1.01 -21.87
C LEU A 145 15.22 -0.32 -22.59
N ALA A 146 14.38 -1.18 -22.02
CA ALA A 146 13.96 -2.42 -22.69
C ALA A 146 13.22 -2.14 -24.00
N ASP A 147 12.45 -1.05 -24.07
CA ASP A 147 11.79 -0.64 -25.30
C ASP A 147 12.76 -0.07 -26.33
N TRP A 148 13.59 0.91 -25.94
CA TRP A 148 14.55 1.59 -26.81
C TRP A 148 15.61 0.65 -27.38
N LEU A 149 16.03 -0.35 -26.59
CA LEU A 149 17.01 -1.35 -27.02
C LEU A 149 16.38 -2.52 -27.78
N HIS A 150 15.09 -2.42 -28.13
CA HIS A 150 14.35 -3.49 -28.81
C HIS A 150 14.41 -4.84 -28.10
N GLY A 151 14.32 -4.81 -26.76
CA GLY A 151 14.28 -6.00 -25.92
C GLY A 151 13.15 -6.95 -26.32
N GLY A 152 13.37 -8.25 -26.09
CA GLY A 152 12.35 -9.26 -26.36
C GLY A 152 11.06 -9.04 -25.56
N PRO A 153 9.93 -9.63 -25.99
CA PRO A 153 8.62 -9.44 -25.34
C PRO A 153 8.62 -9.72 -23.84
N VAL A 154 9.34 -10.77 -23.42
CA VAL A 154 9.47 -11.17 -22.00
C VAL A 154 10.20 -10.11 -21.19
N LEU A 155 11.27 -9.52 -21.73
CA LEU A 155 12.04 -8.49 -21.04
C LEU A 155 11.20 -7.22 -20.86
N ARG A 156 10.51 -6.79 -21.91
CA ARG A 156 9.65 -5.60 -21.88
C ARG A 156 8.50 -5.75 -20.90
N PHE A 157 7.78 -6.87 -20.97
CA PHE A 157 6.70 -7.16 -20.02
C PHE A 157 7.22 -7.26 -18.58
N GLY A 158 8.35 -7.97 -18.37
CA GLY A 158 8.95 -8.10 -17.05
C GLY A 158 9.38 -6.76 -16.44
N THR A 159 9.99 -5.86 -17.22
CA THR A 159 10.39 -4.54 -16.73
C THR A 159 9.20 -3.61 -16.54
N GLU A 160 8.13 -3.76 -17.30
CA GLU A 160 6.86 -3.04 -17.07
C GLU A 160 6.24 -3.44 -15.73
N VAL A 161 6.08 -4.75 -15.48
CA VAL A 161 5.55 -5.28 -14.21
C VAL A 161 6.41 -4.80 -13.04
N VAL A 162 7.73 -4.98 -13.08
CA VAL A 162 8.63 -4.51 -12.02
C VAL A 162 8.55 -2.99 -11.84
N GLY A 163 8.40 -2.23 -12.92
CA GLY A 163 8.26 -0.78 -12.88
C GLY A 163 6.99 -0.32 -12.18
N LEU A 164 5.86 -0.94 -12.49
CA LEU A 164 4.57 -0.66 -11.84
C LEU A 164 4.59 -1.07 -10.37
N GLU A 165 5.14 -2.23 -10.05
CA GLU A 165 5.26 -2.74 -8.68
C GLU A 165 6.18 -1.87 -7.79
N ALA A 166 7.25 -1.33 -8.37
CA ALA A 166 8.16 -0.43 -7.65
C ALA A 166 7.60 0.98 -7.44
N PHE A 167 6.54 1.34 -8.16
CA PHE A 167 5.93 2.68 -8.11
C PHE A 167 4.80 2.72 -7.08
N ALA A 168 5.18 2.85 -5.80
CA ALA A 168 4.22 2.87 -4.69
C ALA A 168 3.14 3.96 -4.82
N GLY A 169 3.42 5.04 -5.56
CA GLY A 169 2.46 6.11 -5.78
C GLY A 169 1.24 5.70 -6.61
N ALA A 170 1.34 4.68 -7.46
CA ALA A 170 0.20 4.17 -8.22
C ALA A 170 -0.85 3.47 -7.34
N TYR A 171 -0.43 2.91 -6.20
CA TYR A 171 -1.33 2.19 -5.29
C TYR A 171 -2.37 3.12 -4.62
N ALA A 172 -2.16 4.43 -4.57
CA ALA A 172 -3.11 5.35 -3.93
C ALA A 172 -4.44 5.53 -4.68
N TRP A 173 -4.58 5.00 -5.90
CA TRP A 173 -5.78 5.13 -6.72
C TRP A 173 -6.96 4.22 -6.30
N GLY A 174 -7.14 4.02 -4.99
CA GLY A 174 -8.43 3.59 -4.44
C GLY A 174 -8.61 2.10 -4.25
N THR A 175 -7.53 1.36 -3.97
CA THR A 175 -7.61 -0.08 -3.76
C THR A 175 -7.21 -0.43 -2.33
N VAL A 176 -7.96 -1.36 -1.73
CA VAL A 176 -7.67 -1.92 -0.41
C VAL A 176 -6.21 -2.45 -0.30
N PRO A 177 -5.66 -3.12 -1.33
CA PRO A 177 -4.24 -3.51 -1.38
C PRO A 177 -3.22 -2.43 -1.00
N ALA A 178 -3.50 -1.15 -1.24
CA ALA A 178 -2.59 -0.05 -0.89
C ALA A 178 -2.29 0.03 0.61
N LEU A 179 -3.21 -0.44 1.46
CA LEU A 179 -2.99 -0.53 2.90
C LEU A 179 -1.89 -1.54 3.24
N ALA A 180 -1.80 -2.65 2.50
CA ALA A 180 -0.72 -3.62 2.69
C ALA A 180 0.65 -2.98 2.44
N ILE A 181 0.75 -2.14 1.39
CA ILE A 181 1.96 -1.37 1.04
C ILE A 181 2.30 -0.37 2.16
N ALA A 182 1.31 0.36 2.67
CA ALA A 182 1.48 1.30 3.77
C ALA A 182 1.92 0.62 5.08
N LEU A 183 1.49 -0.62 5.32
CA LEU A 183 1.80 -1.39 6.51
C LEU A 183 3.22 -1.96 6.50
N VAL A 184 3.85 -2.17 5.34
CA VAL A 184 5.24 -2.64 5.23
C VAL A 184 6.22 -1.76 6.02
N PRO A 185 6.32 -0.42 5.80
CA PRO A 185 7.21 0.41 6.60
C PRO A 185 6.85 0.43 8.09
N VAL A 186 5.55 0.37 8.44
CA VAL A 186 5.10 0.32 9.83
C VAL A 186 5.56 -0.97 10.50
N PHE A 187 5.44 -2.11 9.81
CA PHE A 187 5.94 -3.40 10.26
C PHE A 187 7.44 -3.34 10.57
N LEU A 188 8.25 -2.81 9.64
CA LEU A 188 9.70 -2.70 9.82
C LEU A 188 10.07 -1.82 11.02
N LEU A 189 9.33 -0.72 11.22
CA LEU A 189 9.49 0.17 12.38
C LEU A 189 9.13 -0.50 13.71
N LEU A 190 8.15 -1.41 13.72
CA LEU A 190 7.76 -2.17 14.91
C LEU A 190 8.79 -3.27 15.21
N ILE A 191 9.25 -4.00 14.18
CA ILE A 191 10.31 -4.99 14.31
C ILE A 191 11.59 -4.37 14.86
N GLU A 192 12.00 -3.21 14.33
CA GLU A 192 13.16 -2.49 14.84
C GLU A 192 13.04 -2.22 16.36
N ARG A 193 11.88 -1.76 16.83
CA ARG A 193 11.65 -1.48 18.26
C ARG A 193 11.55 -2.76 19.10
N ALA A 194 11.10 -3.85 18.51
CA ALA A 194 11.15 -5.15 19.15
C ALA A 194 12.61 -5.58 19.37
N LEU A 195 13.48 -5.36 18.38
CA LEU A 195 14.89 -5.75 18.42
C LEU A 195 15.79 -4.80 19.22
N GLU A 196 15.51 -3.50 19.20
CA GLU A 196 16.40 -2.48 19.79
C GLU A 196 15.76 -1.79 21.02
N PRO A 197 16.15 -2.17 22.26
CA PRO A 197 15.56 -1.64 23.49
C PRO A 197 15.61 -0.12 23.61
N ALA A 198 16.69 0.50 23.15
CA ALA A 198 16.89 1.95 23.21
C ALA A 198 15.86 2.74 22.39
N ARG A 199 15.15 2.09 21.46
CA ARG A 199 14.15 2.73 20.58
C ARG A 199 12.71 2.52 21.03
N ARG A 200 12.50 1.79 22.11
CA ARG A 200 11.16 1.53 22.66
C ARG A 200 10.63 2.77 23.34
N ALA A 201 9.33 3.02 23.17
CA ALA A 201 8.64 4.02 23.96
C ALA A 201 8.60 3.58 25.43
N PRO A 202 8.65 4.53 26.40
CA PRO A 202 8.54 4.21 27.82
C PRO A 202 7.29 3.35 28.12
N GLY A 203 7.46 2.30 28.92
CA GLY A 203 6.38 1.38 29.30
C GLY A 203 5.97 0.35 28.24
N ARG A 204 6.62 0.29 27.08
CA ARG A 204 6.33 -0.71 26.03
C ARG A 204 7.39 -1.80 25.98
N SER A 205 6.96 -3.05 26.07
CA SER A 205 7.84 -4.21 26.03
C SER A 205 8.17 -4.64 24.60
N ALA A 206 9.20 -5.48 24.43
CA ALA A 206 9.52 -6.10 23.13
C ALA A 206 8.33 -6.88 22.56
N ARG A 207 7.60 -7.61 23.41
CA ARG A 207 6.42 -8.40 23.02
C ARG A 207 5.28 -7.54 22.50
N TRP A 208 5.10 -6.34 23.05
CA TRP A 208 4.12 -5.39 22.53
C TRP A 208 4.41 -5.03 21.08
N TYR A 209 5.66 -4.68 20.77
CA TYR A 209 6.07 -4.35 19.41
C TYR A 209 6.01 -5.56 18.48
N ALA A 210 6.46 -6.73 18.94
CA ALA A 210 6.37 -7.96 18.17
C ALA A 210 4.91 -8.33 17.84
N GLY A 211 3.99 -8.24 18.80
CA GLY A 211 2.57 -8.52 18.57
C GLY A 211 1.94 -7.57 17.55
N TRP A 212 2.22 -6.27 17.63
CA TRP A 212 1.74 -5.32 16.61
C TRP A 212 2.41 -5.51 15.26
N ALA A 213 3.69 -5.90 15.22
CA ALA A 213 4.33 -6.28 13.97
C ALA A 213 3.62 -7.51 13.37
N GLY A 214 3.31 -8.53 14.16
CA GLY A 214 2.52 -9.69 13.73
C GLY A 214 1.16 -9.28 13.15
N VAL A 215 0.44 -8.36 13.80
CA VAL A 215 -0.83 -7.81 13.26
C VAL A 215 -0.62 -7.11 11.92
N CYS A 216 0.38 -6.24 11.80
CA CYS A 216 0.68 -5.58 10.53
C CYS A 216 1.07 -6.59 9.44
N GLY A 217 1.89 -7.59 9.76
CA GLY A 217 2.29 -8.63 8.83
C GLY A 217 1.12 -9.49 8.36
N LEU A 218 0.25 -9.90 9.28
CA LEU A 218 -0.97 -10.66 8.97
C LEU A 218 -1.91 -9.85 8.07
N LEU A 219 -2.17 -8.57 8.41
CA LEU A 219 -3.01 -7.70 7.59
C LEU A 219 -2.40 -7.44 6.21
N SER A 220 -1.08 -7.22 6.12
CA SER A 220 -0.39 -7.09 4.83
C SER A 220 -0.52 -8.38 4.00
N ALA A 221 -0.33 -9.55 4.60
CA ALA A 221 -0.45 -10.84 3.92
C ALA A 221 -1.89 -11.14 3.48
N TRP A 222 -2.87 -10.74 4.29
CA TRP A 222 -4.29 -10.93 3.98
C TRP A 222 -4.74 -10.02 2.84
N LEU A 223 -4.37 -8.74 2.87
CA LEU A 223 -4.77 -7.75 1.88
C LEU A 223 -3.97 -7.81 0.57
N HIS A 224 -2.71 -8.24 0.63
CA HIS A 224 -1.85 -8.38 -0.54
C HIS A 224 -0.80 -9.48 -0.32
N PRO A 225 -1.02 -10.70 -0.84
CA PRO A 225 -0.21 -11.88 -0.49
C PRO A 225 1.28 -11.69 -0.79
N TRP A 226 1.61 -10.96 -1.85
CA TRP A 226 3.00 -10.67 -2.22
C TRP A 226 3.74 -9.79 -1.20
N GLN A 227 3.03 -8.84 -0.56
CA GLN A 227 3.63 -8.04 0.52
C GLN A 227 3.82 -8.90 1.77
N GLY A 228 2.87 -9.78 2.09
CA GLY A 228 3.03 -10.78 3.14
C GLY A 228 4.27 -11.64 2.94
N LEU A 229 4.44 -12.20 1.73
CA LEU A 229 5.63 -12.99 1.38
C LEU A 229 6.92 -12.18 1.50
N THR A 230 6.92 -10.92 1.06
CA THR A 230 8.07 -10.02 1.18
C THR A 230 8.46 -9.83 2.66
N LEU A 231 7.48 -9.56 3.53
CA LEU A 231 7.73 -9.42 4.96
C LEU A 231 8.23 -10.72 5.60
N LEU A 232 7.67 -11.87 5.21
CA LEU A 232 8.13 -13.17 5.67
C LEU A 232 9.60 -13.42 5.30
N VAL A 233 9.97 -13.15 4.05
CA VAL A 233 11.36 -13.28 3.58
C VAL A 233 12.29 -12.37 4.37
N ILE A 234 11.88 -11.13 4.66
CA ILE A 234 12.67 -10.21 5.50
C ILE A 234 12.88 -10.79 6.90
N VAL A 235 11.82 -11.28 7.56
CA VAL A 235 11.92 -11.86 8.91
C VAL A 235 12.79 -13.11 8.92
N VAL A 236 12.62 -14.01 7.95
CA VAL A 236 13.46 -15.21 7.80
C VAL A 236 14.92 -14.81 7.59
N GLY A 237 15.18 -13.83 6.73
CA GLY A 237 16.52 -13.29 6.52
C GLY A 237 17.15 -12.75 7.81
N LEU A 238 16.40 -11.96 8.59
CA LEU A 238 16.87 -11.45 9.89
C LEU A 238 17.16 -12.57 10.89
N ALA A 239 16.34 -13.63 10.90
CA ALA A 239 16.53 -14.79 11.76
C ALA A 239 17.77 -15.60 11.38
N VAL A 240 17.98 -15.84 10.07
CA VAL A 240 19.14 -16.54 9.53
C VAL A 240 20.44 -15.79 9.81
N TRP A 241 20.42 -14.46 9.73
CA TRP A 241 21.57 -13.60 10.04
C TRP A 241 21.82 -13.38 11.55
N GLU A 242 21.14 -14.13 12.42
CA GLU A 242 21.22 -14.03 13.89
C GLU A 242 20.93 -12.62 14.44
N ARG A 243 20.20 -11.79 13.67
CA ARG A 243 19.77 -10.46 14.10
C ARG A 243 18.46 -10.47 14.87
N PHE A 244 17.86 -11.65 15.04
CA PHE A 244 16.58 -11.83 15.71
C PHE A 244 16.75 -12.68 16.97
N ASP A 245 16.35 -12.16 18.13
CA ASP A 245 16.23 -12.98 19.34
C ASP A 245 15.14 -14.04 19.10
N ARG A 246 15.52 -15.32 19.16
CA ARG A 246 14.62 -16.46 18.93
C ARG A 246 13.36 -16.42 19.82
N ARG A 247 13.43 -15.76 20.98
CA ARG A 247 12.29 -15.55 21.89
C ARG A 247 11.19 -14.65 21.31
N CYS A 248 11.50 -13.84 20.30
CA CYS A 248 10.55 -12.96 19.63
C CYS A 248 10.01 -13.53 18.31
N LEU A 249 10.64 -14.58 17.75
CA LEU A 249 10.20 -15.20 16.48
C LEU A 249 8.79 -15.78 16.57
N ALA A 250 8.46 -16.42 17.69
CA ALA A 250 7.15 -17.04 17.91
C ALA A 250 5.99 -16.03 18.05
N LEU A 251 6.26 -14.73 18.01
CA LEU A 251 5.25 -13.67 18.12
C LEU A 251 5.10 -12.86 16.82
N VAL A 252 5.95 -13.11 15.83
CA VAL A 252 6.02 -12.37 14.55
C VAL A 252 5.51 -13.21 13.38
N VAL A 253 5.51 -14.52 13.53
CA VAL A 253 4.90 -15.52 12.62
C VAL A 253 3.60 -15.99 13.23
#